data_AF-A0A7V5N8S6-F1
#
_entry.id   AF-A0A7V5N8S6-F1
#
_cell.length_a   1.000
_cell.length_b   1.000
_cell.length_c   1.000
_cell.angle_alpha   90.00
_cell.angle_beta   90.00
_cell.angle_gamma   90.00
#
_symmetry.space_group_name_H-M   'P 1'
#
loop_
_entity.id
_entity.type
_entity.pdbx_description
1 polymer ?
#
loop_
_entity_poly.entity_id
_entity_poly.type
_entity_poly.pdbx_seq_one_letter_code
_entity_poly.pdbx_strand_id
1 'polypeptide(L)'
;MSTSYHAKYFAHELSRRGGSGLERLSRSLFDAYVDLNPHQIEAALFAFRSPLSKGVLLADEVGLGKTIEAGLVLCQFWAEKRRRLLVICPASLRKQWALELEEKFNLPTVILDAKEYREQQAHGIQSPFETENRIVVTSMHFASAHAAEIKPVQWDLVVIDEAHKLRNAYRQSNRMGQNLRWALEDRRKLLLTATPLQNSLLELYGLSTLIDEHLFGDLTSFRAQFCNS
;
A
#
# COMPACT_ATOMS: atom_id res chain seq x y z
N MET A 1 18.72 9.01 -33.86
CA MET A 1 17.71 10.05 -34.20
C MET A 1 16.35 9.51 -33.79
N SER A 2 15.55 10.26 -33.02
CA SER A 2 14.18 9.84 -32.69
C SER A 2 13.34 9.93 -33.96
N THR A 3 12.63 8.85 -34.29
CA THR A 3 11.71 8.80 -35.44
C THR A 3 10.38 9.45 -35.05
N SER A 4 9.54 9.79 -36.04
CA SER A 4 8.19 10.31 -35.80
C SER A 4 7.31 9.37 -34.96
N TYR A 5 7.56 8.06 -35.05
CA TYR A 5 6.94 7.04 -34.19
C TYR A 5 7.40 7.15 -32.74
N HIS A 6 8.71 7.29 -32.50
CA HIS A 6 9.22 7.52 -31.15
C HIS A 6 8.69 8.83 -30.56
N ALA A 7 8.56 9.89 -31.37
CA ALA A 7 7.98 11.15 -30.91
C ALA A 7 6.49 11.02 -30.52
N LYS A 8 5.68 10.27 -31.29
CA LYS A 8 4.29 9.96 -30.92
C LYS A 8 4.20 9.07 -29.68
N TYR A 9 5.08 8.08 -29.55
CA TYR A 9 5.17 7.23 -28.36
C TYR A 9 5.55 8.05 -27.12
N PHE A 10 6.55 8.93 -27.21
CA PHE A 10 6.95 9.80 -26.12
C PHE A 10 5.90 10.86 -25.79
N ALA A 11 5.21 11.42 -26.80
CA ALA A 11 4.08 12.32 -26.58
C ALA A 11 2.92 11.59 -25.87
N HIS A 12 2.62 10.35 -26.25
CA HIS A 12 1.65 9.51 -25.56
C HIS A 12 2.09 9.19 -24.12
N GLU A 13 3.37 8.87 -23.89
CA GLU A 13 3.96 8.68 -22.56
C GLU A 13 3.90 9.94 -21.68
N LEU A 14 4.15 11.13 -22.26
CA LEU A 14 4.06 12.40 -21.55
C LEU A 14 2.61 12.74 -21.20
N SER A 15 1.67 12.48 -22.11
CA SER A 15 0.24 12.57 -21.82
C SER A 15 -0.14 11.61 -20.70
N ARG A 16 0.41 10.39 -20.64
CA ARG A 16 0.22 9.42 -19.53
C ARG A 16 0.70 9.94 -18.16
N ARG A 17 1.66 10.87 -18.12
CA ARG A 17 2.21 11.45 -16.88
C ARG A 17 1.47 12.69 -16.38
N GLY A 18 0.56 13.28 -17.18
CA GLY A 18 -0.21 14.48 -16.83
C GLY A 18 -1.72 14.21 -16.72
N GLY A 19 -2.39 14.82 -15.73
CA GLY A 19 -3.85 14.79 -15.55
C GLY A 19 -4.26 14.94 -14.09
N SER A 20 -5.45 15.50 -13.82
CA SER A 20 -6.00 15.64 -12.45
C SER A 20 -6.99 14.51 -12.13
N GLY A 21 -6.86 13.92 -10.93
CA GLY A 21 -7.84 13.02 -10.28
C GLY A 21 -8.59 12.03 -11.18
N LEU A 22 -9.73 12.47 -11.73
CA LEU A 22 -10.61 11.67 -12.59
C LEU A 22 -9.95 11.22 -13.90
N GLU A 23 -9.13 12.06 -14.54
CA GLU A 23 -8.38 11.66 -15.75
C GLU A 23 -7.23 10.70 -15.44
N ARG A 24 -6.71 10.74 -14.20
CA ARG A 24 -5.71 9.76 -13.73
C ARG A 24 -6.38 8.39 -13.60
N LEU A 25 -7.46 8.33 -12.82
CA LEU A 25 -8.25 7.12 -12.61
C LEU A 25 -8.86 6.55 -13.89
N SER A 26 -9.48 7.35 -14.76
CA SER A 26 -10.11 6.83 -15.98
C SER A 26 -9.15 6.02 -16.87
N ARG A 27 -7.86 6.36 -16.87
CA ARG A 27 -6.82 5.64 -17.62
C ARG A 27 -6.38 4.34 -16.96
N SER A 28 -6.35 4.24 -15.64
CA SER A 28 -6.10 2.96 -14.96
C SER A 28 -7.29 2.03 -15.07
N LEU A 29 -8.50 2.59 -15.12
CA LEU A 29 -9.76 1.85 -15.18
C LEU A 29 -10.00 1.15 -16.52
N PHE A 30 -9.40 1.62 -17.61
CA PHE A 30 -9.54 0.99 -18.93
C PHE A 30 -9.02 -0.46 -18.96
N ASP A 31 -8.07 -0.81 -18.11
CA ASP A 31 -7.46 -2.14 -18.05
C ASP A 31 -8.07 -3.02 -16.93
N ALA A 32 -8.92 -2.46 -16.06
CA ALA A 32 -9.51 -3.18 -14.94
C ALA A 32 -10.87 -3.81 -15.33
N TYR A 33 -11.04 -5.09 -15.03
CA TYR A 33 -12.25 -5.86 -15.31
C TYR A 33 -13.24 -5.81 -14.12
N VAL A 34 -13.47 -4.61 -13.59
CA VAL A 34 -14.27 -4.40 -12.37
C VAL A 34 -15.39 -3.41 -12.62
N ASP A 35 -16.62 -3.81 -12.31
CA ASP A 35 -17.74 -2.88 -12.15
C ASP A 35 -17.57 -2.14 -10.83
N LEU A 36 -17.30 -0.84 -10.92
CA LEU A 36 -16.98 -0.01 -9.76
C LEU A 36 -18.18 0.78 -9.31
N ASN A 37 -18.39 0.78 -8.00
CA ASN A 37 -19.37 1.65 -7.38
C ASN A 37 -18.81 3.08 -7.23
N PRO A 38 -19.65 4.12 -7.31
CA PRO A 38 -19.20 5.51 -7.18
C PRO A 38 -18.37 5.79 -5.93
N HIS A 39 -18.72 5.21 -4.78
CA HIS A 39 -17.98 5.39 -3.53
C HIS A 39 -16.54 4.86 -3.60
N GLN A 40 -16.30 3.79 -4.37
CA GLN A 40 -14.97 3.20 -4.54
C GLN A 40 -14.06 4.12 -5.36
N ILE A 41 -14.63 4.81 -6.35
CA ILE A 41 -13.94 5.82 -7.13
C ILE A 41 -13.58 7.02 -6.24
N GLU A 42 -14.49 7.45 -5.38
CA GLU A 42 -14.24 8.55 -4.43
C GLU A 42 -13.14 8.19 -3.41
N ALA A 43 -13.17 6.98 -2.85
CA ALA A 43 -12.13 6.47 -1.95
C ALA A 43 -10.76 6.43 -2.63
N ALA A 44 -10.68 5.95 -3.87
CA ALA A 44 -9.46 5.97 -4.65
C ALA A 44 -8.99 7.41 -4.93
N LEU A 45 -9.90 8.30 -5.36
CA LEU A 45 -9.60 9.73 -5.53
C LEU A 45 -9.03 10.34 -4.25
N PHE A 46 -9.63 10.05 -3.10
CA PHE A 46 -9.17 10.52 -1.80
C PHE A 46 -7.74 10.06 -1.50
N ALA A 47 -7.40 8.80 -1.80
CA ALA A 47 -6.04 8.27 -1.68
C ALA A 47 -5.01 9.06 -2.52
N PHE A 48 -5.45 9.72 -3.61
CA PHE A 48 -4.59 10.54 -4.48
C PHE A 48 -4.60 12.04 -4.17
N ARG A 49 -5.58 12.55 -3.42
CA ARG A 49 -5.80 14.02 -3.27
C ARG A 49 -4.67 14.77 -2.57
N SER A 50 -3.80 14.09 -1.81
CA SER A 50 -2.66 14.74 -1.15
C SER A 50 -1.32 14.17 -1.63
N PRO A 51 -0.57 14.93 -2.46
CA PRO A 51 0.81 14.62 -2.81
C PRO A 51 1.75 14.68 -1.60
N LEU A 52 1.42 15.50 -0.60
CA LEU A 52 2.21 15.72 0.61
C LEU A 52 1.90 14.72 1.73
N SER A 53 0.77 14.00 1.67
CA SER A 53 0.48 12.99 2.69
C SER A 53 1.41 11.78 2.53
N LYS A 54 1.98 11.33 3.65
CA LYS A 54 2.73 10.07 3.71
C LYS A 54 1.81 8.83 3.65
N GLY A 55 0.50 9.01 3.54
CA GLY A 55 -0.44 7.91 3.39
C GLY A 55 -1.89 8.28 3.67
N VAL A 56 -2.76 7.27 3.61
CA VAL A 56 -4.21 7.36 3.83
C VAL A 56 -4.69 6.13 4.60
N LEU A 57 -5.71 6.31 5.44
CA LEU A 57 -6.44 5.25 6.14
C LEU A 57 -7.83 5.12 5.51
N LEU A 58 -8.11 3.99 4.86
CA LEU A 58 -9.45 3.61 4.39
C LEU A 58 -10.12 2.77 5.48
N ALA A 59 -11.19 3.33 6.03
CA ALA A 59 -11.84 2.85 7.24
C ALA A 59 -13.27 2.33 7.00
N ASP A 60 -13.60 1.99 5.75
CA ASP A 60 -14.95 1.58 5.34
C ASP A 60 -15.38 0.27 6.00
N GLU A 61 -16.69 0.05 6.13
CA GLU A 61 -17.26 -1.16 6.72
C GLU A 61 -16.80 -2.46 6.02
N VAL A 62 -16.89 -3.58 6.74
CA VAL A 62 -16.59 -4.91 6.19
C VAL A 62 -17.50 -5.16 4.99
N GLY A 63 -16.92 -5.60 3.87
CA GLY A 63 -17.69 -5.94 2.66
C GLY A 63 -17.90 -4.79 1.66
N LEU A 64 -17.54 -3.55 1.98
CA LEU A 64 -17.69 -2.40 1.05
C LEU A 64 -16.70 -2.36 -0.12
N GLY A 65 -15.74 -3.30 -0.14
CA GLY A 65 -14.79 -3.45 -1.25
C GLY A 65 -13.46 -2.73 -1.07
N LYS A 66 -12.95 -2.57 0.16
CA LYS A 66 -11.62 -2.00 0.44
C LYS A 66 -10.49 -2.63 -0.39
N THR A 67 -10.56 -3.94 -0.67
CA THR A 67 -9.60 -4.62 -1.57
C THR A 67 -9.68 -4.10 -3.00
N ILE A 68 -10.89 -3.83 -3.50
CA ILE A 68 -11.12 -3.23 -4.83
C ILE A 68 -10.59 -1.79 -4.85
N GLU A 69 -10.91 -0.99 -3.83
CA GLU A 69 -10.41 0.39 -3.70
C GLU A 69 -8.89 0.44 -3.67
N ALA A 70 -8.25 -0.42 -2.88
CA ALA A 70 -6.80 -0.54 -2.86
C ALA A 70 -6.22 -1.05 -4.19
N GLY A 71 -6.91 -1.99 -4.85
CA GLY A 71 -6.58 -2.45 -6.19
C GLY A 71 -6.58 -1.32 -7.22
N LEU A 72 -7.55 -0.40 -7.14
CA LEU A 72 -7.56 0.82 -7.96
C LEU A 72 -6.35 1.71 -7.70
N VAL A 73 -6.00 1.91 -6.43
CA VAL A 73 -4.81 2.68 -6.08
C VAL A 73 -3.55 2.02 -6.61
N LEU A 74 -3.39 0.71 -6.45
CA LEU A 74 -2.26 -0.05 -6.99
C LEU A 74 -2.20 0.01 -8.52
N CYS A 75 -3.34 -0.14 -9.19
CA CYS A 75 -3.46 -0.07 -10.65
C CYS A 75 -3.03 1.30 -11.18
N GLN A 76 -3.42 2.39 -10.51
CA GLN A 76 -2.99 3.74 -10.86
C GLN A 76 -1.47 3.89 -10.79
N PHE A 77 -0.86 3.49 -9.67
CA PHE A 77 0.59 3.56 -9.51
C PHE A 77 1.31 2.72 -10.57
N TRP A 78 0.78 1.53 -10.87
CA TRP A 78 1.30 0.67 -11.93
C TRP A 78 1.26 1.33 -13.31
N ALA A 79 0.13 1.95 -13.66
CA ALA A 79 -0.08 2.65 -14.93
C ALA A 79 0.85 3.87 -15.09
N GLU A 80 1.24 4.49 -13.97
CA GLU A 80 2.21 5.60 -13.86
C GLU A 80 3.67 5.12 -13.86
N LYS A 81 3.92 3.81 -14.03
CA LYS A 81 5.25 3.16 -13.96
C LYS A 81 5.92 3.25 -12.59
N ARG A 82 5.14 3.48 -11.53
CA ARG A 82 5.54 3.45 -10.13
C ARG A 82 5.30 2.04 -9.58
N ARG A 83 6.20 1.12 -9.93
CA ARG A 83 5.97 -0.34 -9.83
C ARG A 83 6.62 -1.01 -8.62
N ARG A 84 7.26 -0.25 -7.72
CA ARG A 84 7.69 -0.81 -6.42
C ARG A 84 6.49 -0.80 -5.49
N LEU A 85 5.65 -1.83 -5.59
CA LEU A 85 4.38 -1.96 -4.85
C LEU A 85 4.40 -3.16 -3.91
N LEU A 86 4.06 -2.92 -2.64
CA LEU A 86 4.03 -3.94 -1.59
C LEU A 86 2.64 -4.02 -0.97
N VAL A 87 2.09 -5.23 -0.84
CA VAL A 87 0.88 -5.53 -0.08
C VAL A 87 1.26 -6.39 1.11
N ILE A 88 0.96 -5.90 2.31
CA ILE A 88 1.11 -6.63 3.58
C ILE A 88 -0.30 -6.94 4.08
N CYS A 89 -0.65 -8.22 4.15
CA CYS A 89 -1.98 -8.65 4.57
C CYS A 89 -1.91 -9.86 5.53
N PRO A 90 -3.02 -10.27 6.18
CA PRO A 90 -3.06 -11.53 6.91
C PRO A 90 -2.62 -12.71 6.05
N ALA A 91 -1.93 -13.68 6.65
CA ALA A 91 -1.36 -14.81 5.91
C ALA A 91 -2.40 -15.63 5.12
N SER A 92 -3.65 -15.67 5.60
CA SER A 92 -4.80 -16.30 4.96
C SER A 92 -5.33 -15.55 3.73
N LEU A 93 -5.12 -14.23 3.66
CA LEU A 93 -5.65 -13.38 2.58
C LEU A 93 -4.68 -13.19 1.41
N ARG A 94 -3.41 -13.62 1.54
CA ARG A 94 -2.39 -13.43 0.48
C ARG A 94 -2.81 -13.99 -0.88
N LYS A 95 -3.39 -15.19 -0.91
CA LYS A 95 -3.87 -15.83 -2.14
C LYS A 95 -5.04 -15.07 -2.75
N GLN A 96 -5.98 -14.63 -1.92
CA GLN A 96 -7.11 -13.83 -2.37
C GLN A 96 -6.62 -12.49 -2.94
N TRP A 97 -5.69 -11.82 -2.27
CA TRP A 97 -5.07 -10.58 -2.77
C TRP A 97 -4.40 -10.76 -4.13
N ALA A 98 -3.57 -11.79 -4.29
CA ALA A 98 -2.93 -12.08 -5.57
C ALA A 98 -3.96 -12.34 -6.67
N LEU A 99 -4.96 -13.18 -6.40
CA LEU A 99 -6.03 -13.49 -7.34
C LEU A 99 -6.82 -12.24 -7.75
N GLU A 100 -7.23 -11.41 -6.80
CA GLU A 100 -7.95 -10.18 -7.10
C GLU A 100 -7.11 -9.20 -7.94
N LEU A 101 -5.83 -9.03 -7.62
CA LEU A 101 -4.95 -8.16 -8.40
C LEU A 101 -4.72 -8.68 -9.83
N GLU A 102 -4.57 -9.99 -10.01
CA GLU A 102 -4.33 -10.60 -11.32
C GLU A 102 -5.61 -10.67 -12.16
N GLU A 103 -6.71 -11.18 -11.62
CA GLU A 103 -7.95 -11.40 -12.40
C GLU A 103 -8.71 -10.10 -12.65
N LYS A 104 -8.79 -9.22 -11.65
CA LYS A 104 -9.63 -8.03 -11.72
C LYS A 104 -8.89 -6.81 -12.26
N PHE A 105 -7.58 -6.71 -12.01
CA PHE A 105 -6.79 -5.53 -12.37
C PHE A 105 -5.67 -5.84 -13.37
N ASN A 106 -5.48 -7.11 -13.76
CA ASN A 106 -4.39 -7.55 -14.65
C ASN A 106 -3.01 -7.08 -14.16
N LEU A 107 -2.81 -7.08 -12.84
CA LEU A 107 -1.56 -6.67 -12.22
C LEU A 107 -0.74 -7.92 -11.88
N PRO A 108 0.46 -8.09 -12.46
CA PRO A 108 1.34 -9.21 -12.12
C PRO A 108 1.70 -9.17 -10.64
N THR A 109 1.51 -10.29 -9.93
CA THR A 109 1.86 -10.38 -8.51
C THR A 109 2.82 -11.52 -8.20
N VAL A 110 3.43 -11.47 -7.03
CA VAL A 110 4.19 -12.58 -6.45
C VAL A 110 3.86 -12.66 -4.96
N ILE A 111 3.46 -13.85 -4.51
CA ILE A 111 3.28 -14.10 -3.08
C ILE A 111 4.65 -14.47 -2.50
N LEU A 112 5.24 -13.57 -1.72
CA LEU A 112 6.52 -13.82 -1.08
C LEU A 112 6.33 -14.35 0.34
N ASP A 113 6.68 -15.62 0.52
CA ASP A 113 6.65 -16.32 1.80
C ASP A 113 7.88 -17.18 2.02
N ALA A 114 7.96 -17.88 3.16
CA ALA A 114 9.16 -18.63 3.51
C ALA A 114 9.52 -19.75 2.50
N LYS A 115 8.56 -20.27 1.74
CA LYS A 115 8.84 -21.25 0.69
C LYS A 115 9.39 -20.53 -0.53
N GLU A 116 8.64 -19.59 -1.08
CA GLU A 116 9.02 -18.83 -2.29
C GLU A 116 10.36 -18.11 -2.10
N TYR A 117 10.58 -17.50 -0.93
CA TYR A 117 11.82 -16.80 -0.59
C TYR A 117 13.04 -17.73 -0.66
N ARG A 118 12.94 -18.95 -0.11
CA ARG A 118 14.03 -19.94 -0.17
C ARG A 118 14.27 -20.44 -1.58
N GLU A 119 13.21 -20.62 -2.37
CA GLU A 119 13.30 -21.05 -3.77
C GLU A 119 13.99 -19.97 -4.62
N GLN A 120 13.64 -18.70 -4.43
CA GLN A 120 14.30 -17.58 -5.12
C GLN A 120 15.78 -17.46 -4.75
N GLN A 121 16.12 -17.61 -3.46
CA GLN A 121 17.52 -17.63 -3.02
C GLN A 121 18.30 -18.80 -3.61
N ALA A 122 17.71 -19.99 -3.67
CA ALA A 122 18.34 -21.16 -4.30
C ALA A 122 18.59 -20.95 -5.80
N HIS A 123 17.77 -20.14 -6.47
CA HIS A 123 17.95 -19.72 -7.86
C HIS A 123 18.89 -18.51 -8.02
N GLY A 124 19.56 -18.08 -6.95
CA GLY A 124 20.57 -17.00 -6.99
C GLY A 124 20.01 -15.58 -6.89
N ILE A 125 18.71 -15.42 -6.60
CA ILE A 125 18.11 -14.10 -6.38
C ILE A 125 18.48 -13.62 -4.96
N GLN A 126 19.34 -12.60 -4.90
CA GLN A 126 19.85 -12.08 -3.62
C GLN A 126 18.84 -11.22 -2.86
N SER A 127 17.98 -10.48 -3.57
CA SER A 127 16.97 -9.60 -2.99
C SER A 127 15.55 -9.97 -3.45
N PRO A 128 14.90 -10.99 -2.85
CA PRO A 128 13.53 -11.39 -3.23
C PRO A 128 12.49 -10.25 -3.16
N PHE A 129 12.67 -9.30 -2.24
CA PHE A 129 11.81 -8.12 -2.12
C PHE A 129 12.02 -7.08 -3.23
N GLU A 130 13.13 -7.14 -3.97
CA GLU A 130 13.43 -6.23 -5.09
C GLU A 130 12.98 -6.80 -6.44
N THR A 131 11.93 -7.60 -6.46
CA THR A 131 11.35 -8.14 -7.70
C THR A 131 10.95 -7.01 -8.66
N GLU A 132 11.33 -7.15 -9.93
CA GLU A 132 10.93 -6.22 -10.99
C GLU A 132 9.58 -6.60 -11.59
N ASN A 133 8.80 -5.59 -11.98
CA ASN A 133 7.53 -5.76 -12.72
C ASN A 133 6.55 -6.76 -12.08
N ARG A 134 6.50 -6.85 -10.74
CA ARG A 134 5.47 -7.55 -9.98
C ARG A 134 5.16 -6.83 -8.69
N ILE A 135 3.91 -6.93 -8.24
CA ILE A 135 3.50 -6.49 -6.90
C ILE A 135 3.86 -7.60 -5.91
N VAL A 136 4.56 -7.27 -4.84
CA VAL A 136 4.90 -8.23 -3.78
C VAL A 136 3.76 -8.31 -2.79
N VAL A 137 3.22 -9.51 -2.57
CA VAL A 137 2.18 -9.78 -1.56
C VAL A 137 2.79 -10.64 -0.46
N THR A 138 2.78 -10.17 0.78
CA THR A 138 3.37 -10.90 1.91
C THR A 138 2.57 -10.76 3.20
N SER A 139 2.94 -11.52 4.22
CA SER A 139 2.29 -11.47 5.53
C SER A 139 2.98 -10.50 6.48
N MET A 140 2.24 -9.93 7.43
CA MET A 140 2.81 -9.03 8.47
C MET A 140 3.99 -9.66 9.22
N HIS A 141 3.86 -10.93 9.62
CA HIS A 141 4.94 -11.62 10.34
C HIS A 141 6.18 -11.82 9.47
N PHE A 142 5.98 -12.20 8.20
CA PHE A 142 7.10 -12.40 7.28
C PHE A 142 7.80 -11.08 6.94
N ALA A 143 7.04 -10.03 6.66
CA ALA A 143 7.57 -8.69 6.45
C ALA A 143 8.33 -8.17 7.68
N SER A 144 7.80 -8.38 8.89
CA SER A 144 8.48 -8.00 10.12
C SER A 144 9.80 -8.76 10.33
N ALA A 145 9.88 -10.02 9.91
CA ALA A 145 11.10 -10.81 10.02
C ALA A 145 12.19 -10.37 9.02
N HIS A 146 11.78 -9.86 7.85
CA HIS A 146 12.67 -9.39 6.78
C HIS A 146 12.69 -7.86 6.67
N ALA A 147 12.42 -7.17 7.78
CA ALA A 147 12.35 -5.71 7.84
C ALA A 147 13.62 -5.02 7.29
N ALA A 148 14.79 -5.63 7.52
CA ALA A 148 16.07 -5.12 7.06
C ALA A 148 16.25 -5.18 5.53
N GLU A 149 15.59 -6.13 4.87
CA GLU A 149 15.58 -6.25 3.40
C GLU A 149 14.51 -5.34 2.79
N ILE A 150 13.39 -5.10 3.49
CA ILE A 150 12.31 -4.22 3.03
C ILE A 150 12.73 -2.75 3.09
N LYS A 151 13.45 -2.34 4.14
CA LYS A 151 13.89 -0.95 4.38
C LYS A 151 14.59 -0.26 3.18
N PRO A 152 15.64 -0.85 2.57
CA PRO A 152 16.37 -0.22 1.48
C PRO A 152 15.53 -0.06 0.21
N VAL A 153 14.49 -0.88 0.01
CA VAL A 153 13.65 -0.83 -1.19
C VAL A 153 12.83 0.45 -1.20
N GLN A 154 12.92 1.19 -2.31
CA GLN A 154 12.15 2.42 -2.53
C GLN A 154 10.72 2.12 -2.96
N TRP A 155 9.90 1.61 -2.03
CA TRP A 155 8.49 1.35 -2.27
C TRP A 155 7.74 2.64 -2.63
N ASP A 156 7.09 2.63 -3.78
CA ASP A 156 6.21 3.69 -4.26
C ASP A 156 4.91 3.76 -3.44
N LEU A 157 4.39 2.59 -3.06
CA LEU A 157 3.19 2.43 -2.24
C LEU A 157 3.27 1.12 -1.45
N VAL A 158 2.85 1.19 -0.19
CA VAL A 158 2.69 0.03 0.69
C VAL A 158 1.24 -0.04 1.16
N VAL A 159 0.53 -1.09 0.77
CA VAL A 159 -0.82 -1.39 1.25
C VAL A 159 -0.71 -2.28 2.48
N ILE A 160 -1.35 -1.90 3.58
CA ILE A 160 -1.44 -2.72 4.79
C ILE A 160 -2.90 -3.03 5.06
N ASP A 161 -3.27 -4.27 4.80
CA ASP A 161 -4.61 -4.79 5.06
C ASP A 161 -4.76 -5.26 6.51
N GLU A 162 -5.95 -5.15 7.06
CA GLU A 162 -6.25 -5.35 8.48
C GLU A 162 -5.31 -4.56 9.42
N ALA A 163 -5.11 -3.29 9.09
CA ALA A 163 -4.20 -2.40 9.80
C ALA A 163 -4.49 -2.29 11.31
N HIS A 164 -5.71 -2.58 11.76
CA HIS A 164 -6.07 -2.66 13.17
C HIS A 164 -5.16 -3.60 13.99
N LYS A 165 -4.53 -4.61 13.36
CA LYS A 165 -3.54 -5.50 14.01
C LYS A 165 -2.26 -4.75 14.44
N LEU A 166 -1.99 -3.59 13.85
CA LEU A 166 -0.84 -2.74 14.13
C LEU A 166 -1.19 -1.51 14.98
N ARG A 167 -2.40 -1.42 15.55
CA ARG A 167 -2.84 -0.29 16.41
C ARG A 167 -1.95 -0.03 17.63
N ASN A 168 -1.20 -1.04 18.08
CA ASN A 168 -0.25 -0.93 19.19
C ASN A 168 1.20 -0.80 18.71
N ALA A 169 1.44 -0.49 17.45
CA ALA A 169 2.80 -0.41 16.89
C ALA A 169 3.66 0.67 17.55
N TYR A 170 3.05 1.68 18.17
CA TYR A 170 3.78 2.71 18.94
C TYR A 170 4.39 2.20 20.26
N ARG A 171 3.98 1.02 20.74
CA ARG A 171 4.53 0.45 21.97
C ARG A 171 5.82 -0.30 21.67
N GLN A 172 6.87 -0.02 22.43
CA GLN A 172 8.18 -0.67 22.29
C GLN A 172 8.12 -2.21 22.45
N SER A 173 7.17 -2.72 23.24
CA SER A 173 6.95 -4.15 23.39
C SER A 173 6.38 -4.84 22.14
N ASN A 174 5.80 -4.09 21.21
CA ASN A 174 5.28 -4.63 19.96
C ASN A 174 6.36 -4.67 18.90
N ARG A 175 7.23 -5.69 18.99
CA ARG A 175 8.35 -5.89 18.06
C ARG A 175 7.91 -5.91 16.59
N MET A 176 6.78 -6.55 16.28
CA MET A 176 6.27 -6.61 14.91
C MET A 176 5.90 -5.22 14.38
N GLY A 177 5.17 -4.45 15.18
CA GLY A 177 4.80 -3.08 14.83
C GLY A 177 6.01 -2.16 14.67
N GLN A 178 6.98 -2.25 15.59
CA GLN A 178 8.22 -1.46 15.54
C GLN A 178 9.06 -1.80 14.29
N ASN A 179 9.23 -3.08 13.98
CA ASN A 179 9.96 -3.52 12.78
C ASN A 179 9.30 -3.00 11.50
N LEU A 180 7.98 -3.09 11.38
CA LEU A 180 7.25 -2.61 10.21
C LEU A 180 7.25 -1.07 10.11
N ARG A 181 7.14 -0.34 11.23
CA ARG A 181 7.30 1.11 11.26
C ARG A 181 8.65 1.52 10.71
N TRP A 182 9.72 0.92 11.23
CA TRP A 182 11.08 1.20 10.79
C TRP A 182 11.30 0.86 9.32
N ALA A 183 10.90 -0.33 8.88
CA ALA A 183 11.06 -0.79 7.51
C ALA A 183 10.33 0.07 6.48
N LEU A 184 9.18 0.63 6.84
CA LEU A 184 8.28 1.36 5.95
C LEU A 184 8.31 2.88 6.18
N GLU A 185 9.22 3.37 7.02
CA GLU A 185 9.42 4.80 7.26
C GLU A 185 9.61 5.55 5.93
N ASP A 186 9.00 6.73 5.84
CA ASP A 186 8.98 7.60 4.64
C ASP A 186 8.45 6.96 3.35
N ARG A 187 7.86 5.76 3.43
CA ARG A 187 7.10 5.18 2.31
C ARG A 187 5.66 5.67 2.36
N ARG A 188 5.06 5.86 1.18
CA ARG A 188 3.62 6.15 1.09
C ARG A 188 2.83 4.90 1.48
N LYS A 189 1.85 5.05 2.37
CA LYS A 189 1.08 3.92 2.90
C LYS A 189 -0.42 4.05 2.63
N LEU A 190 -1.07 2.94 2.33
CA LEU A 190 -2.51 2.82 2.30
C LEU A 190 -2.92 1.80 3.35
N LEU A 191 -3.48 2.26 4.45
CA LEU A 191 -3.95 1.39 5.54
C LEU A 191 -5.41 1.04 5.29
N LEU A 192 -5.75 -0.24 5.31
CA LEU A 192 -7.11 -0.73 5.19
C LEU A 192 -7.55 -1.35 6.51
N THR A 193 -8.69 -0.93 7.03
CA THR A 193 -9.28 -1.58 8.21
C THR A 193 -10.77 -1.30 8.27
N ALA A 194 -11.58 -2.28 8.64
CA ALA A 194 -12.99 -2.04 8.92
C ALA A 194 -13.24 -1.56 10.36
N THR A 195 -12.22 -1.59 11.21
CA THR A 195 -12.31 -1.24 12.64
C THR A 195 -11.13 -0.32 12.99
N PRO A 196 -11.17 0.96 12.56
CA PRO A 196 -10.08 1.90 12.84
C PRO A 196 -9.94 2.21 14.34
N LEU A 197 -11.05 2.08 15.08
CA LEU A 197 -11.14 2.38 16.51
C LEU A 197 -12.07 1.36 17.15
N GLN A 198 -11.58 0.63 18.16
CA GLN A 198 -12.37 -0.35 18.92
C GLN A 198 -12.60 0.15 20.35
N ASN A 199 -11.55 0.61 21.02
CA ASN A 199 -11.63 0.88 22.46
C ASN A 199 -11.06 2.23 22.89
N SER A 200 -10.16 2.83 22.10
CA SER A 200 -9.46 4.04 22.53
C SER A 200 -8.93 4.85 21.35
N LEU A 201 -8.92 6.17 21.50
CA LEU A 201 -8.22 7.09 20.59
C LEU A 201 -6.73 6.79 20.45
N LEU A 202 -6.12 6.08 21.41
CA LEU A 202 -4.74 5.61 21.32
C LEU A 202 -4.53 4.59 20.19
N GLU A 203 -5.57 3.88 19.77
CA GLU A 203 -5.50 2.96 18.63
C GLU A 203 -5.37 3.74 17.31
N LEU A 204 -6.12 4.85 17.18
CA LEU A 204 -5.99 5.77 16.06
C LEU A 204 -4.62 6.43 16.03
N TYR A 205 -4.09 6.84 17.18
CA TYR A 205 -2.71 7.32 17.29
C TYR A 205 -1.72 6.28 16.76
N GLY A 206 -1.84 5.02 17.19
CA GLY A 206 -0.96 3.96 16.68
C GLY A 206 -1.02 3.79 15.16
N LEU A 207 -2.21 3.79 14.57
CA LEU A 207 -2.37 3.72 13.11
C LEU A 207 -1.80 4.95 12.41
N SER A 208 -2.02 6.14 12.96
CA SER A 208 -1.49 7.38 12.40
C SER A 208 0.03 7.41 12.38
N THR A 209 0.69 6.88 13.42
CA THR A 209 2.15 6.81 13.48
C THR A 209 2.75 5.82 12.47
N LEU A 210 1.95 4.88 11.94
CA LEU A 210 2.39 4.07 10.80
C LEU A 210 2.48 4.94 9.55
N ILE A 211 1.51 5.83 9.34
CA ILE A 211 1.45 6.75 8.19
C ILE A 211 2.55 7.79 8.30
N ASP A 212 2.54 8.56 9.38
CA ASP A 212 3.49 9.62 9.67
C ASP A 212 3.66 9.79 11.18
N GLU A 213 4.89 9.60 11.67
CA GLU A 213 5.22 9.73 13.08
C GLU A 213 5.09 11.16 13.60
N HIS A 214 5.10 12.16 12.70
CA HIS A 214 5.04 13.57 13.07
C HIS A 214 3.62 14.15 13.04
N LEU A 215 2.61 13.38 12.60
CA LEU A 215 1.25 13.91 12.39
C LEU A 215 0.61 14.47 13.66
N PHE A 216 0.82 13.80 14.79
CA PHE A 216 0.21 14.16 16.08
C PHE A 216 1.23 14.43 17.20
N GLY A 217 2.51 14.51 16.87
CA GLY A 217 3.58 14.62 17.86
C GLY A 217 3.73 13.36 18.72
N ASP A 218 4.25 13.52 19.94
CA ASP A 218 4.47 12.40 20.85
C ASP A 218 3.19 11.94 21.56
N LEU A 219 3.26 10.75 22.17
CA LEU A 219 2.12 10.11 22.85
C LEU A 219 1.58 10.98 23.99
N THR A 220 2.45 11.72 24.68
CA THR A 220 2.09 12.59 25.80
C THR A 220 1.26 13.76 25.32
N SER A 221 1.70 14.43 24.25
CA SER A 221 1.01 15.55 23.62
C SER A 221 -0.34 15.12 23.07
N PHE A 222 -0.40 13.97 22.38
CA PHE A 222 -1.65 13.42 21.87
C PHE A 222 -2.66 13.15 22.99
N ARG A 223 -2.22 12.53 24.10
CA ARG A 223 -3.09 12.26 25.25
C ARG A 223 -3.63 13.54 25.88
N ALA A 224 -2.77 14.54 26.06
CA ALA A 224 -3.17 15.83 26.63
C ALA A 224 -4.22 16.55 25.77
N GLN A 225 -4.07 16.50 24.44
CA GLN A 225 -4.96 17.20 23.51
C GLN A 225 -6.29 16.47 23.26
N PHE A 226 -6.28 15.13 23.18
CA PHE A 226 -7.43 14.37 22.67
C PHE A 226 -8.05 13.36 23.64
N CYS A 227 -7.36 12.98 24.72
CA CYS A 227 -7.85 11.94 25.65
C CYS A 227 -8.29 12.48 27.02
N ASN A 228 -7.80 13.66 27.44
CA ASN A 228 -8.07 14.22 28.77
C ASN A 228 -9.13 15.33 28.76
N SER A 229 -10.19 15.17 27.95
CA SER A 229 -11.38 16.04 27.99
C SER A 229 -12.44 15.49 28.94
#